data_AF-A0A1Y4JXW5-F1
#
_entry.id   AF-A0A1Y4JXW5-F1
#
_cell.length_a   1.000
_cell.length_b   1.000
_cell.length_c   1.000
_cell.angle_alpha   90.00
_cell.angle_beta   90.00
_cell.angle_gamma   90.00
#
_symmetry.space_group_name_H-M   'P 1'
#
loop_
_entity.id
_entity.type
_entity.pdbx_description
1 polymer ?
#
loop_
_entity_poly.entity_id
_entity_poly.type
_entity_poly.pdbx_seq_one_letter_code
_entity_poly.pdbx_strand_id
1 'polypeptide(L)' 'MRYYYYYYTHKLGFGWGLCKSESKTFPLANSTKYVRENTEPSATISFWTEIPYEECEEMSKIMDEYNDERNTEEKD' A
#
# COMPACT_ATOMS: atom_id res chain seq x y z
N MET A 1 -6.70 -6.50 14.93
CA MET A 1 -6.13 -6.25 13.60
C MET A 1 -5.51 -4.87 13.61
N ARG A 2 -4.34 -4.69 12.99
CA ARG A 2 -3.70 -3.37 12.79
C ARG A 2 -3.66 -3.06 11.31
N TYR A 3 -3.80 -1.79 10.98
CA TYR A 3 -3.86 -1.31 9.60
C TYR A 3 -2.70 -0.36 9.37
N TYR A 4 -2.13 -0.43 8.17
CA TYR A 4 -0.95 0.34 7.84
C TYR A 4 -1.11 0.96 6.47
N TYR A 5 -0.67 2.21 6.40
CA TYR A 5 -0.53 2.96 5.19
C TYR A 5 0.95 3.14 4.85
N TYR A 6 1.29 3.00 3.57
CA TYR A 6 2.67 3.14 3.14
C TYR A 6 2.81 3.78 1.77
N TYR A 7 3.94 4.47 1.62
CA TYR A 7 4.41 5.03 0.36
C TYR A 7 5.63 4.25 -0.11
N TYR A 8 5.71 4.00 -1.41
CA TYR A 8 6.85 3.35 -2.02
C TYR A 8 7.30 4.06 -3.30
N THR A 9 8.58 3.94 -3.61
CA THR A 9 9.17 4.39 -4.87
C THR A 9 9.61 3.16 -5.67
N HIS A 10 9.44 3.21 -6.99
CA HIS A 10 9.90 2.20 -7.92
C HIS A 10 10.40 2.88 -9.21
N LYS A 11 10.93 2.11 -10.17
CA LYS A 11 11.60 2.67 -11.36
C LYS A 11 10.74 3.65 -12.18
N LEU A 12 9.42 3.50 -12.16
CA LEU A 12 8.50 4.32 -12.96
C LEU A 12 7.90 5.50 -12.17
N GLY A 13 8.19 5.61 -10.86
CA GLY A 13 7.69 6.70 -10.04
C GLY A 13 7.39 6.30 -8.60
N PHE A 14 6.29 6.84 -8.08
CA PHE A 14 5.85 6.70 -6.71
C PHE A 14 4.47 6.03 -6.66
N GLY A 15 4.26 5.21 -5.65
CA GLY A 15 2.99 4.58 -5.36
C GLY A 15 2.73 4.53 -3.86
N TRP A 16 1.55 4.04 -3.52
CA TRP A 16 1.10 3.94 -2.15
C TRP A 16 0.21 2.70 -1.98
N GLY A 17 0.02 2.26 -0.74
CA GLY A 17 -0.79 1.09 -0.48
C GLY A 17 -1.19 0.92 0.99
N LEU A 18 -2.06 -0.06 1.20
CA LEU A 18 -2.59 -0.45 2.50
C LEU A 18 -2.21 -1.89 2.83
N CYS A 19 -2.02 -2.18 4.11
CA CYS A 19 -1.75 -3.53 4.60
C CYS A 19 -2.45 -3.77 5.94
N LYS A 20 -2.92 -5.00 6.17
CA LYS A 20 -3.47 -5.45 7.45
C LYS A 20 -2.53 -6.46 8.11
N SER A 21 -2.37 -6.37 9.43
CA SER A 21 -1.58 -7.33 10.20
C SER A 21 -2.26 -7.76 11.49
N GLU A 22 -2.19 -9.04 11.79
CA GLU A 22 -2.61 -9.60 13.08
C GLU A 22 -1.53 -9.46 14.16
N SER A 23 -0.28 -9.18 13.76
CA SER A 23 0.82 -9.06 14.70
C SER A 23 0.81 -7.70 15.41
N LYS A 24 1.09 -7.70 16.72
CA LYS A 24 1.32 -6.48 17.52
C LYS A 24 2.65 -5.81 17.19
N THR A 25 3.56 -6.53 16.55
CA THR A 25 4.85 -6.04 16.06
C THR A 25 4.93 -6.38 14.59
N PHE A 26 5.04 -5.38 13.73
CA PHE A 26 5.28 -5.60 12.31
C PHE A 26 6.74 -5.20 12.04
N PRO A 27 7.69 -6.14 12.05
CA PRO A 27 9.08 -5.81 11.82
C PRO A 27 9.22 -5.16 10.44
N LEU A 28 9.93 -4.04 10.36
CA LEU A 28 10.14 -3.28 9.12
C LEU A 28 10.72 -4.16 7.98
N ALA A 29 11.49 -5.19 8.34
CA ALA A 29 12.03 -6.18 7.40
C ALA A 29 10.91 -7.05 6.76
N ASN A 30 9.88 -7.40 7.52
CA ASN A 30 8.75 -8.20 7.04
C ASN A 30 7.80 -7.36 6.19
N SER A 31 7.60 -6.08 6.53
CA SER A 31 6.82 -5.16 5.69
C SER A 31 7.49 -4.90 4.34
N THR A 32 8.81 -4.69 4.34
CA THR A 32 9.58 -4.49 3.11
C THR A 32 9.54 -5.71 2.20
N LYS A 33 9.65 -6.92 2.78
CA LYS A 33 9.52 -8.16 2.02
C LYS A 33 8.11 -8.33 1.44
N TYR A 34 7.06 -8.12 2.25
CA TYR A 34 5.68 -8.19 1.82
C TYR A 34 5.38 -7.25 0.64
N VAL A 35 5.82 -6.00 0.73
CA VAL A 35 5.62 -5.01 -0.34
C VAL A 35 6.33 -5.44 -1.63
N ARG A 36 7.59 -5.86 -1.57
CA ARG A 36 8.32 -6.34 -2.76
C ARG A 36 7.64 -7.53 -3.44
N GLU A 37 7.02 -8.40 -2.67
CA GLU A 37 6.33 -9.59 -3.18
C GLU A 37 4.95 -9.27 -3.77
N ASN A 38 4.28 -8.19 -3.35
CA ASN A 38 2.88 -7.90 -3.69
C ASN A 38 2.64 -6.61 -4.49
N THR A 39 3.64 -5.74 -4.66
CA THR A 39 3.53 -4.52 -5.50
C THR A 39 4.49 -4.56 -6.67
N GLU A 40 5.78 -4.38 -6.41
CA GLU A 40 6.81 -4.37 -7.45
C GLU A 40 8.14 -4.87 -6.85
N PRO A 41 8.83 -5.85 -7.47
CA PRO A 41 10.09 -6.38 -6.94
C PRO A 41 11.18 -5.31 -6.71
N SER A 42 11.10 -4.19 -7.44
CA SER A 42 12.02 -3.07 -7.33
C SER A 42 11.58 -1.96 -6.36
N ALA A 43 10.42 -2.10 -5.71
CA ALA A 43 9.86 -1.08 -4.85
C ALA A 43 10.64 -0.92 -3.53
N THR A 44 10.82 0.33 -3.11
CA THR A 44 11.42 0.71 -1.83
C THR A 44 10.41 1.53 -1.03
N ILE A 45 10.09 1.07 0.18
CA ILE A 45 9.21 1.79 1.09
C ILE A 45 9.91 3.07 1.55
N SER A 46 9.29 4.21 1.30
CA SER A 46 9.82 5.53 1.67
C SER A 46 9.18 6.06 2.97
N PHE A 47 7.95 5.63 3.28
CA PHE A 47 7.23 5.99 4.50
C PHE A 47 6.23 4.90 4.87
N TRP A 48 6.01 4.70 6.18
CA TRP A 48 5.10 3.69 6.72
C TRP A 48 4.50 4.17 8.05
N THR A 49 3.19 4.07 8.21
CA THR A 49 2.50 4.46 9.45
C THR A 49 1.38 3.47 9.80
N GLU A 50 1.20 3.21 11.10
CA GLU A 50 -0.01 2.54 11.61
C GLU A 50 -1.15 3.57 11.56
N ILE A 51 -2.33 3.13 11.11
CA ILE A 51 -3.55 3.95 11.03
C ILE A 51 -4.72 3.22 11.72
N PRO A 52 -5.72 3.93 12.25
CA PRO A 52 -6.94 3.33 12.75
C PRO A 52 -7.76 2.69 11.62
N TYR A 53 -8.73 1.86 12.01
CA TYR A 53 -9.57 1.14 11.05
C TYR A 53 -10.39 2.08 10.17
N GLU A 54 -10.93 3.15 10.79
CA GLU A 54 -11.76 4.14 10.12
C GLU A 54 -10.99 4.84 8.99
N GLU A 55 -9.75 5.27 9.25
CA GLU A 55 -8.88 5.84 8.23
C GLU A 55 -8.51 4.82 7.14
N CYS A 56 -8.34 3.54 7.50
CA CYS A 56 -8.09 2.48 6.53
C CYS A 56 -9.27 2.30 5.57
N GLU A 57 -10.52 2.32 6.06
CA GLU A 57 -11.70 2.21 5.20
C GLU A 57 -11.84 3.40 4.26
N GLU A 58 -11.56 4.61 4.74
CA GLU A 58 -11.59 5.81 3.90
C GLU A 58 -10.52 5.74 2.80
N MET A 59 -9.29 5.38 3.15
CA MET A 59 -8.20 5.24 2.18
C MET A 59 -8.45 4.10 1.18
N SER A 60 -9.06 2.98 1.61
CA SER A 60 -9.42 1.89 0.69
C SER A 60 -10.41 2.35 -0.38
N LYS A 61 -11.44 3.12 -0.01
CA LYS A 61 -12.39 3.69 -0.98
C LYS A 61 -11.70 4.56 -2.02
N ILE A 62 -10.77 5.41 -1.56
CA ILE A 62 -9.97 6.26 -2.45
C ILE A 62 -9.12 5.39 -3.39
N MET A 63 -8.46 4.32 -2.89
CA MET A 63 -7.69 3.41 -3.76
C MET A 63 -8.55 2.75 -4.83
N ASP A 64 -9.74 2.29 -4.47
CA ASP A 64 -10.64 1.60 -5.38
C ASP A 64 -11.08 2.56 -6.50
N GLU A 65 -11.46 3.80 -6.17
CA GLU A 65 -11.78 4.85 -7.15
C GLU A 65 -10.61 5.12 -8.12
N TYR A 66 -9.39 5.27 -7.61
CA TYR A 66 -8.19 5.48 -8.44
C TYR A 66 -7.89 4.29 -9.37
N ASN A 67 -8.10 3.07 -8.91
CA ASN A 67 -7.83 1.87 -9.71
C ASN A 67 -8.88 1.66 -10.80
N ASP A 68 -10.14 1.98 -10.52
CA ASP A 68 -11.23 1.92 -11.51
C ASP A 68 -11.03 2.93 -12.64
N GLU A 69 -10.57 4.15 -12.32
CA GLU A 69 -10.23 5.17 -13.33
C GLU A 69 -9.08 4.72 -14.24
N ARG A 70 -7.98 4.18 -13.66
CA ARG A 70 -6.86 3.65 -14.45
C ARG A 70 -7.24 2.48 -15.35
N ASN A 71 -8.09 1.57 -14.87
CA ASN A 71 -8.56 0.42 -15.66
C ASN A 71 -9.46 0.84 -16.83
N THR A 72 -10.03 2.05 -16.76
CA THR A 72 -10.85 2.63 -17.83
C THR A 72 -9.96 3.28 -18.90
N GLU A 73 -8.87 3.95 -18.50
CA GLU A 73 -7.93 4.60 -19.43
C GLU A 73 -7.02 3.61 -20.20
N GLU A 74 -6.66 2.45 -19.64
CA GLU A 74 -5.81 1.45 -20.32
C GLU A 74 -6.58 0.59 -21.36
N LYS A 75 -7.88 0.82 -21.57
CA LYS A 75 -8.74 0.07 -22.51
C LYS A 75 -9.14 0.84 -23.77
N ASP A 76 -8.79 2.12 -23.87
CA ASP A 76 -8.99 2.96 -25.06
C ASP A 76 -7.70 3.11 -25.89
#